data_AF-A0AA42TW38-F1
#
_entry.id   AF-A0AA42TW38-F1
#
_cell.length_a   1.000
_cell.length_b   1.000
_cell.length_c   1.000
_cell.angle_alpha   90.00
_cell.angle_beta   90.00
_cell.angle_gamma   90.00
#
_symmetry.space_group_name_H-M   'P 1'
#
loop_
_entity.id
_entity.type
_entity.pdbx_description
1 polymer ?
#
loop_
_entity_poly.entity_id
_entity_poly.type
_entity_poly.pdbx_seq_one_letter_code
_entity_poly.pdbx_strand_id
1 'polypeptide(L)'
;MTTKEKGAKPAPKQTSRSGNAPAMVAIYALCDPGTGEIRYVGKASDPAARLKSHLRDARRRATPVYRWINKLGRSSQQPTMRVLVWTDDWRTDERRQITILRAEGCRLLNVAEGGDEPACSPAVRAANGRKVASMRDPLIWRYRRMMGSMLAWLRKNSTTNRADHFASALRLFDSLGKDKQRLIATRAMLKTGEALA
;
A
#
# COMPACT_ATOMS: atom_id res chain seq x y z
N MET A 1 18.01 -59.40 7.20
CA MET A 1 18.82 -58.25 7.62
C MET A 1 18.33 -57.04 6.86
N THR A 2 17.55 -56.19 7.51
CA THR A 2 16.87 -55.02 6.94
C THR A 2 17.72 -53.77 7.17
N THR A 3 18.29 -53.21 6.11
CA THR A 3 19.08 -51.97 6.18
C THR A 3 18.16 -50.78 5.90
N LYS A 4 17.92 -49.97 6.94
CA LYS A 4 17.16 -48.71 6.91
C LYS A 4 17.85 -47.68 6.01
N GLU A 5 17.16 -47.23 4.96
CA GLU A 5 17.50 -45.99 4.24
C GLU A 5 17.17 -44.77 5.12
N LYS A 6 18.18 -43.93 5.37
CA LYS A 6 18.03 -42.65 6.07
C LYS A 6 17.63 -41.58 5.05
N GLY A 7 16.46 -40.97 5.26
CA GLY A 7 15.92 -39.90 4.45
C GLY A 7 16.86 -38.71 4.31
N ALA A 8 17.12 -38.32 3.06
CA ALA A 8 17.87 -37.14 2.69
C ALA A 8 17.12 -35.86 3.08
N LYS A 9 17.82 -34.96 3.77
CA LYS A 9 17.36 -33.63 4.16
C LYS A 9 17.17 -32.78 2.88
N PRO A 10 16.03 -32.11 2.65
CA PRO A 10 15.86 -31.29 1.46
C PRO A 10 16.88 -30.15 1.47
N ALA A 11 17.61 -30.02 0.37
CA ALA A 11 18.58 -28.96 0.13
C ALA A 11 17.95 -27.57 0.37
N PRO A 12 18.72 -26.60 0.89
CA PRO A 12 18.23 -25.23 1.07
C PRO A 12 17.74 -24.70 -0.27
N LYS A 13 16.49 -24.22 -0.31
CA LYS A 13 15.89 -23.55 -1.47
C LYS A 13 16.87 -22.47 -1.95
N GLN A 14 17.48 -22.71 -3.10
CA GLN A 14 18.29 -21.74 -3.80
C GLN A 14 17.42 -20.52 -4.09
N THR A 15 17.60 -19.46 -3.31
CA THR A 15 17.13 -18.13 -3.68
C THR A 15 18.11 -17.62 -4.72
N SER A 16 17.88 -17.97 -5.98
CA SER A 16 18.61 -17.38 -7.09
C SER A 16 18.31 -15.88 -7.12
N ARG A 17 19.21 -15.07 -6.56
CA ARG A 17 19.39 -13.68 -6.96
C ARG A 17 20.00 -13.71 -8.36
N SER A 18 19.17 -13.97 -9.36
CA SER A 18 19.56 -14.01 -10.77
C SER A 18 19.50 -12.62 -11.38
N GLY A 19 20.63 -12.16 -11.93
CA GLY A 19 20.72 -11.24 -13.07
C GLY A 19 20.17 -9.83 -12.88
N ASN A 20 21.07 -8.84 -12.93
CA ASN A 20 20.74 -7.42 -13.00
C ASN A 20 20.21 -7.04 -14.40
N ALA A 21 19.18 -7.74 -14.90
CA ALA A 21 18.42 -7.30 -16.05
C ALA A 21 17.64 -6.03 -15.63
N PRO A 22 17.62 -4.97 -16.45
CA PRO A 22 16.87 -3.79 -16.10
C PRO A 22 15.39 -4.17 -15.93
N ALA A 23 14.83 -3.85 -14.77
CA ALA A 23 13.45 -4.16 -14.48
C ALA A 23 12.56 -3.39 -15.46
N MET A 24 11.79 -4.11 -16.29
CA MET A 24 10.84 -3.50 -17.20
C MET A 24 9.82 -2.65 -16.44
N VAL A 25 9.62 -1.42 -16.89
CA VAL A 25 8.70 -0.43 -16.32
C VAL A 25 7.69 -0.05 -17.39
N ALA A 26 6.43 0.16 -17.00
CA ALA A 26 5.41 0.69 -17.89
C ALA A 26 5.40 2.22 -17.83
N ILE A 27 5.45 2.85 -19.00
CA ILE A 27 4.95 4.21 -19.21
C ILE A 27 3.45 4.10 -19.46
N TYR A 28 2.66 4.81 -18.67
CA TYR A 28 1.20 4.80 -18.74
C TYR A 28 0.64 6.20 -18.95
N ALA A 29 -0.55 6.24 -19.53
CA ALA A 29 -1.43 7.39 -19.62
C ALA A 29 -2.60 7.24 -18.62
N LEU A 30 -3.00 8.34 -18.00
CA LEU A 30 -4.34 8.50 -17.43
C LEU A 30 -5.20 9.24 -18.44
N CYS A 31 -6.35 8.65 -18.75
CA CYS A 31 -7.30 9.18 -19.71
C CYS A 31 -8.56 9.67 -19.00
N ASP A 32 -9.19 10.68 -19.59
CA ASP A 32 -10.52 11.12 -19.21
C ASP A 32 -11.55 10.02 -19.53
N PRO A 33 -12.41 9.64 -18.57
CA PRO A 33 -13.32 8.51 -18.76
C PRO A 33 -14.48 8.79 -19.71
N GLY A 34 -14.83 10.05 -19.93
CA GLY A 34 -15.92 10.43 -20.84
C GLY A 34 -15.44 10.59 -22.28
N THR A 35 -14.27 11.19 -22.47
CA THR A 35 -13.73 11.56 -23.79
C THR A 35 -12.63 10.64 -24.30
N GLY A 36 -11.98 9.88 -23.42
CA GLY A 36 -10.78 9.11 -23.75
C GLY A 36 -9.52 9.96 -23.93
N GLU A 37 -9.60 11.30 -23.77
CA GLU A 37 -8.46 12.22 -23.93
C GLU A 37 -7.33 11.85 -22.93
N ILE A 38 -6.08 11.80 -23.39
CA ILE A 38 -4.94 11.60 -22.49
C ILE A 38 -4.69 12.87 -21.71
N ARG A 39 -4.69 12.77 -20.38
CA ARG A 39 -4.55 13.93 -19.48
C ARG A 39 -3.26 13.89 -18.66
N TYR A 40 -2.60 12.74 -18.55
CA TYR A 40 -1.37 12.62 -17.77
C TYR A 40 -0.56 11.42 -18.22
N VAL A 41 0.77 11.56 -18.29
CA VAL A 41 1.72 10.48 -18.54
C VAL A 41 2.59 10.26 -17.31
N GLY A 42 2.88 9.01 -16.96
CA GLY A 42 3.85 8.70 -15.93
C GLY A 42 4.37 7.27 -16.02
N LYS A 43 5.26 6.90 -15.11
CA LYS A 43 5.84 5.54 -15.06
C LYS A 43 5.45 4.72 -13.82
N ALA A 44 5.37 3.41 -13.97
CA ALA A 44 5.11 2.46 -12.89
C ALA A 44 5.62 1.04 -13.21
N SER A 45 6.14 0.33 -12.21
CA SER A 45 6.42 -1.11 -12.31
C SER A 45 5.14 -1.96 -12.22
N ASP A 46 4.11 -1.45 -11.53
CA ASP A 46 2.77 -2.03 -11.46
C ASP A 46 1.73 -0.92 -11.72
N PRO A 47 1.23 -0.81 -12.97
CA PRO A 47 0.23 0.20 -13.35
C PRO A 47 -1.04 0.14 -12.51
N ALA A 48 -1.57 -1.06 -12.22
CA ALA A 48 -2.82 -1.22 -11.48
C ALA A 48 -2.68 -0.74 -10.03
N ALA A 49 -1.59 -1.09 -9.35
CA ALA A 49 -1.30 -0.56 -8.02
C ALA A 49 -1.03 0.96 -8.04
N ARG A 50 -0.43 1.47 -9.13
CA ARG A 50 -0.18 2.90 -9.29
C ARG A 50 -1.48 3.70 -9.45
N LEU A 51 -2.45 3.20 -10.22
CA LEU A 51 -3.77 3.82 -10.36
C LEU A 51 -4.46 3.96 -9.00
N LYS A 52 -4.52 2.88 -8.23
CA LYS A 52 -5.07 2.88 -6.86
C LYS A 52 -4.36 3.92 -5.97
N SER A 53 -3.04 4.03 -6.11
CA SER A 53 -2.26 5.02 -5.37
C SER A 53 -2.60 6.45 -5.79
N HIS A 54 -2.77 6.74 -7.09
CA HIS A 54 -3.21 8.05 -7.56
C HIS A 54 -4.58 8.45 -7.00
N LEU A 55 -5.55 7.54 -7.01
CA LEU A 55 -6.89 7.78 -6.45
C LEU A 55 -6.84 8.09 -4.94
N ARG A 56 -5.98 7.37 -4.20
CA ARG A 56 -5.77 7.63 -2.77
C ARG A 56 -5.07 8.97 -2.54
N ASP A 57 -4.00 9.24 -3.29
CA ASP A 57 -3.14 10.39 -3.11
C ASP A 57 -3.84 11.69 -3.54
N ALA A 58 -4.79 11.62 -4.48
CA ALA A 58 -5.63 12.74 -4.88
C ALA A 58 -6.37 13.39 -3.69
N ARG A 59 -6.73 12.59 -2.66
CA ARG A 59 -7.39 13.10 -1.45
C ARG A 59 -6.48 13.94 -0.55
N ARG A 60 -5.16 13.91 -0.77
CA ARG A 60 -4.14 14.51 0.12
C ARG A 60 -3.22 15.50 -0.58
N ARG A 61 -3.14 15.44 -1.91
CA ARG A 61 -2.23 16.24 -2.73
C ARG A 61 -3.02 17.14 -3.67
N ALA A 62 -2.43 18.26 -4.05
CA ALA A 62 -3.11 19.31 -4.81
C ALA A 62 -2.41 19.69 -6.13
N THR A 63 -1.64 18.79 -6.74
CA THR A 63 -1.07 19.03 -8.08
C THR A 63 -2.16 19.01 -9.17
N PRO A 64 -1.91 19.54 -10.38
CA PRO A 64 -2.93 19.61 -11.44
C PRO A 64 -3.61 18.26 -11.73
N VAL A 65 -2.84 17.18 -11.83
CA VAL A 65 -3.38 15.82 -12.01
C VAL A 65 -4.30 15.40 -10.85
N TYR A 66 -3.94 15.68 -9.59
CA TYR A 66 -4.76 15.32 -8.44
C TYR A 66 -6.02 16.18 -8.30
N ARG A 67 -5.94 17.47 -8.67
CA ARG A 67 -7.12 18.34 -8.75
C ARG A 67 -8.11 17.84 -9.80
N TRP A 68 -7.59 17.43 -10.96
CA TRP A 68 -8.41 16.82 -12.03
C TRP A 68 -9.05 15.51 -11.57
N ILE A 69 -8.30 14.59 -10.96
CA ILE A 69 -8.85 13.34 -10.40
C ILE A 69 -9.94 13.62 -9.35
N ASN A 70 -9.72 14.59 -8.46
CA ASN A 70 -10.74 14.98 -7.48
C ASN A 70 -11.99 15.56 -8.15
N LYS A 71 -11.84 16.32 -9.24
CA LYS A 71 -12.97 16.84 -10.01
C LYS A 71 -13.79 15.70 -10.60
N LEU A 72 -13.14 14.69 -11.20
CA LEU A 72 -13.83 13.48 -11.70
C LEU A 72 -14.58 12.76 -10.59
N GLY A 73 -13.97 12.62 -9.41
CA GLY A 73 -14.57 11.96 -8.25
C GLY A 73 -15.85 12.65 -7.74
N ARG A 74 -15.98 13.97 -7.90
CA ARG A 74 -17.23 14.71 -7.58
C ARG A 74 -18.39 14.35 -8.52
N SER A 75 -18.08 13.86 -9.71
CA SER A 75 -19.04 13.38 -10.70
C SER A 75 -19.15 11.84 -10.69
N SER A 76 -18.68 11.17 -9.63
CA SER A 76 -18.63 9.70 -9.52
C SER A 76 -17.85 9.00 -10.64
N GLN A 77 -16.94 9.72 -11.30
CA GLN A 77 -16.09 9.20 -12.36
C GLN A 77 -14.65 9.00 -11.87
N GLN A 78 -13.90 8.16 -12.57
CA GLN A 78 -12.49 7.90 -12.28
C GLN A 78 -11.69 7.84 -13.58
N PRO A 79 -10.43 8.28 -13.58
CA PRO A 79 -9.58 8.15 -14.76
C PRO A 79 -9.40 6.69 -15.15
N THR A 80 -9.39 6.42 -16.45
CA THR A 80 -8.95 5.13 -16.98
C THR A 80 -7.44 5.17 -17.17
N MET A 81 -6.78 4.01 -17.07
CA MET A 81 -5.33 3.90 -17.27
C MET A 81 -5.04 3.04 -18.49
N ARG A 82 -4.14 3.51 -19.35
CA ARG A 82 -3.66 2.80 -20.52
C ARG A 82 -2.13 2.73 -20.48
N VAL A 83 -1.56 1.54 -20.67
CA VAL A 83 -0.11 1.41 -20.85
C VAL A 83 0.24 1.82 -22.28
N LEU A 84 1.22 2.73 -22.42
CA LEU A 84 1.71 3.23 -23.70
C LEU A 84 2.87 2.37 -24.20
N VAL A 85 3.85 2.11 -23.33
CA VAL A 85 5.03 1.30 -23.65
C VAL A 85 5.59 0.65 -22.39
N TRP A 86 6.13 -0.56 -22.54
CA TRP A 86 6.98 -1.21 -21.55
C TRP A 86 8.44 -1.02 -21.98
N THR A 87 9.28 -0.53 -21.07
CA THR A 87 10.65 -0.12 -21.39
C THR A 87 11.58 -0.34 -20.20
N ASP A 88 12.86 -0.52 -20.48
CA ASP A 88 13.96 -0.46 -19.53
C ASP A 88 14.55 0.95 -19.38
N ASP A 89 14.44 1.80 -20.42
CA ASP A 89 14.80 3.23 -20.40
C ASP A 89 13.57 4.15 -20.25
N TRP A 90 12.96 4.07 -19.07
CA TRP A 90 11.76 4.83 -18.77
C TRP A 90 11.95 6.36 -18.87
N ARG A 91 13.17 6.89 -18.71
CA ARG A 91 13.40 8.34 -18.73
C ARG A 91 13.22 8.89 -20.14
N THR A 92 13.86 8.24 -21.10
CA THR A 92 13.79 8.63 -22.51
C THR A 92 12.38 8.44 -23.04
N ASP A 93 11.76 7.29 -22.76
CA ASP A 93 10.41 7.01 -23.24
C ASP A 93 9.35 7.91 -22.59
N GLU A 94 9.43 8.23 -21.29
CA GLU A 94 8.47 9.14 -20.66
C GLU A 94 8.54 10.54 -21.30
N ARG A 95 9.76 11.07 -21.49
CA ARG A 95 9.96 12.36 -22.18
C ARG A 95 9.44 12.31 -23.61
N ARG A 96 9.77 11.26 -24.35
CA ARG A 96 9.33 11.06 -25.74
C ARG A 96 7.80 11.06 -25.84
N GLN A 97 7.12 10.30 -24.98
CA GLN A 97 5.65 10.22 -24.99
C GLN A 97 5.01 11.56 -24.63
N ILE A 98 5.54 12.29 -23.64
CA ILE A 98 5.06 13.63 -23.29
C ILE A 98 5.22 14.60 -24.47
N THR A 99 6.38 14.57 -25.14
CA THR A 99 6.65 15.42 -26.31
C THR A 99 5.71 15.12 -27.48
N ILE A 100 5.54 13.84 -27.85
CA ILE A 100 4.64 13.42 -28.92
C ILE A 100 3.21 13.87 -28.63
N LEU A 101 2.70 13.57 -27.43
CA LEU A 101 1.33 13.90 -27.07
C LEU A 101 1.07 15.41 -26.99
N ARG A 102 2.06 16.20 -26.56
CA ARG A 102 1.97 17.67 -26.62
C ARG A 102 1.93 18.17 -28.07
N ALA A 103 2.75 17.60 -28.95
CA ALA A 103 2.75 17.95 -30.37
C ALA A 103 1.44 17.58 -31.07
N GLU A 104 0.79 16.49 -30.65
CA GLU A 104 -0.55 16.09 -31.09
C GLU A 104 -1.68 16.95 -30.52
N GLY A 105 -1.37 17.95 -29.69
CA GLY A 105 -2.34 18.87 -29.10
C GLY A 105 -3.04 18.34 -27.84
N CYS A 106 -2.58 17.24 -27.24
CA CYS A 106 -3.15 16.74 -25.99
C CYS A 106 -2.90 17.73 -24.84
N ARG A 107 -3.94 18.03 -24.07
CA ARG A 107 -3.86 18.95 -22.91
C ARG A 107 -3.35 18.22 -21.67
N LEU A 108 -2.06 17.86 -21.69
CA LEU A 108 -1.42 17.15 -20.59
C LEU A 108 -1.34 17.99 -19.31
N LEU A 109 -1.58 17.34 -18.17
CA LEU A 109 -1.45 17.90 -16.82
C LEU A 109 -0.05 17.68 -16.23
N ASN A 110 0.87 17.11 -17.01
CA ASN A 110 2.29 16.99 -16.66
C ASN A 110 2.90 18.39 -16.54
N VAL A 111 3.38 18.72 -15.34
CA VAL A 111 4.03 20.01 -15.05
C VAL A 111 5.45 20.05 -15.62
N ALA A 112 6.17 18.93 -15.54
CA ALA A 112 7.52 18.80 -16.08
C ALA A 112 7.51 18.13 -17.47
N GLU A 113 8.66 18.15 -18.14
CA GLU A 113 8.89 17.44 -19.41
C GLU A 113 9.01 15.92 -19.24
N GLY A 114 9.23 15.44 -18.01
CA GLY A 114 9.40 14.03 -17.68
C GLY A 114 10.86 13.63 -17.51
N GLY A 115 11.10 12.36 -17.15
CA GLY A 115 12.44 11.82 -16.91
C GLY A 115 13.07 12.22 -15.58
N ASP A 116 12.36 13.01 -14.78
CA ASP A 116 12.82 13.50 -13.48
C ASP A 116 12.03 12.83 -12.36
N GLU A 117 12.72 12.04 -11.54
CA GLU A 117 12.24 11.70 -10.19
C GLU A 117 13.07 12.49 -9.17
N PRO A 118 12.47 13.03 -8.09
CA PRO A 118 13.25 13.35 -6.92
C PRO A 118 13.95 12.04 -6.51
N ALA A 119 15.27 12.01 -6.59
CA ALA A 119 16.07 10.84 -6.26
C ALA A 119 15.90 10.53 -4.76
N CYS A 120 14.87 9.76 -4.42
CA CYS A 120 14.71 9.25 -3.07
C CYS A 120 15.59 8.00 -2.96
N SER A 121 16.85 8.23 -2.57
CA SER A 121 17.81 7.15 -2.39
C SER A 121 17.25 6.08 -1.46
N PRO A 122 17.64 4.80 -1.59
CA PRO A 122 17.17 3.74 -0.71
C PRO A 122 17.36 4.08 0.78
N ALA A 123 18.44 4.79 1.12
CA ALA A 123 18.72 5.29 2.46
C ALA A 123 17.69 6.32 2.94
N VAL A 124 17.33 7.31 2.10
CA VAL A 124 16.30 8.32 2.41
C VAL A 124 14.92 7.66 2.57
N ARG A 125 14.58 6.71 1.69
CA ARG A 125 13.35 5.93 1.80
C ARG A 125 13.28 5.13 3.10
N ALA A 126 14.37 4.46 3.48
CA ALA A 126 14.46 3.70 4.71
C ALA A 126 14.37 4.61 5.95
N ALA A 127 15.03 5.77 5.93
CA ALA A 127 14.95 6.76 7.00
C ALA A 127 13.54 7.31 7.18
N ASN A 128 12.85 7.65 6.07
CA ASN A 128 11.45 8.06 6.10
C ASN A 128 10.55 6.95 6.63
N GLY A 129 10.80 5.69 6.25
CA GLY A 129 10.11 4.52 6.79
C GLY A 129 10.28 4.38 8.30
N ARG A 130 11.50 4.54 8.82
CA ARG A 130 11.79 4.52 10.27
C ARG A 130 11.11 5.66 11.01
N LYS A 131 11.17 6.88 10.47
CA LYS A 131 10.51 8.06 11.06
C LYS A 131 8.98 7.89 11.13
N VAL A 132 8.37 7.40 10.06
CA VAL A 132 6.93 7.10 10.05
C VAL A 132 6.60 5.97 11.03
N ALA A 133 7.47 4.97 11.19
CA ALA A 133 7.27 3.90 12.16
C ALA A 133 7.40 4.40 13.61
N SER A 134 8.35 5.28 13.91
CA SER A 134 8.55 5.83 15.27
C SER A 134 7.44 6.78 15.71
N MET A 135 6.73 7.40 14.76
CA MET A 135 5.55 8.23 15.03
C MET A 135 4.29 7.41 15.36
N ARG A 136 4.32 6.08 15.19
CA ARG A 136 3.15 5.23 15.50
C ARG A 136 3.15 4.90 16.98
N ASP A 137 1.98 5.01 17.59
CA ASP A 137 1.76 4.49 18.95
C ASP A 137 2.07 2.97 18.98
N PRO A 138 3.04 2.52 19.81
CA PRO A 138 3.45 1.12 19.89
C PRO A 138 2.32 0.17 20.30
N LEU A 139 1.41 0.63 21.17
CA LEU A 139 0.28 -0.16 21.66
C LEU A 139 -0.74 -0.36 20.53
N ILE A 140 -1.07 0.70 19.78
CA ILE A 140 -1.98 0.63 18.64
C ILE A 140 -1.41 -0.28 17.54
N TRP A 141 -0.10 -0.22 17.30
CA TRP A 141 0.52 -1.07 16.28
C TRP A 141 0.56 -2.55 16.69
N ARG A 142 0.88 -2.84 17.96
CA ARG A 142 0.82 -4.21 18.52
C ARG A 142 -0.60 -4.76 18.44
N TYR A 143 -1.60 -3.95 18.78
CA TYR A 143 -3.01 -4.30 18.68
C TYR A 143 -3.43 -4.58 17.22
N ARG A 144 -3.09 -3.70 16.27
CA ARG A 144 -3.39 -3.91 14.84
C ARG A 144 -2.74 -5.18 14.29
N ARG A 145 -1.50 -5.49 14.70
CA ARG A 145 -0.79 -6.71 14.26
C ARG A 145 -1.48 -7.96 14.80
N MET A 146 -1.82 -7.97 16.09
CA MET A 146 -2.57 -9.05 16.73
C MET A 146 -3.92 -9.25 16.05
N MET A 147 -4.69 -8.19 15.84
CA MET A 147 -5.99 -8.23 15.15
C MET A 147 -5.85 -8.72 13.71
N GLY A 148 -4.82 -8.30 12.98
CA GLY A 148 -4.55 -8.78 11.62
C GLY A 148 -4.27 -10.28 11.56
N SER A 149 -3.43 -10.79 12.46
CA SER A 149 -3.15 -12.23 12.57
C SER A 149 -4.40 -13.03 12.93
N MET A 150 -5.22 -12.51 13.84
CA MET A 150 -6.47 -13.12 14.24
C MET A 150 -7.48 -13.15 13.10
N LEU A 151 -7.70 -12.04 12.39
CA LEU A 151 -8.60 -11.98 11.25
C LEU A 151 -8.16 -12.93 10.12
N ALA A 152 -6.85 -13.05 9.88
CA ALA A 152 -6.31 -13.99 8.91
C ALA A 152 -6.57 -15.46 9.31
N TRP A 153 -6.43 -15.77 10.60
CA TRP A 153 -6.74 -17.10 11.15
C TRP A 153 -8.24 -17.42 11.03
N LEU A 154 -9.11 -16.48 11.38
CA LEU A 154 -10.57 -16.63 11.24
C LEU A 154 -10.99 -16.87 9.79
N ARG A 155 -10.42 -16.09 8.85
CA ARG A 155 -10.67 -16.27 7.41
C ARG A 155 -10.26 -17.66 6.90
N LYS A 156 -9.25 -18.27 7.52
CA LYS A 156 -8.74 -19.60 7.16
C LYS A 156 -9.61 -20.74 7.72
N ASN A 157 -10.27 -20.51 8.85
CA ASN A 157 -10.97 -21.55 9.60
C ASN A 157 -12.50 -21.46 9.55
N SER A 158 -13.06 -20.70 8.59
CA SER A 158 -14.50 -20.63 8.29
C SER A 158 -15.41 -20.50 9.51
N THR A 159 -15.01 -19.70 10.49
CA THR A 159 -15.88 -19.35 11.60
C THR A 159 -16.92 -18.36 11.06
N THR A 160 -18.18 -18.76 11.02
CA THR A 160 -19.27 -18.03 10.36
C THR A 160 -19.94 -17.01 11.27
N ASN A 161 -19.65 -17.02 12.57
CA ASN A 161 -20.36 -16.19 13.54
C ASN A 161 -19.50 -15.03 14.07
N ARG A 162 -19.95 -13.80 13.79
CA ARG A 162 -19.32 -12.55 14.25
C ARG A 162 -19.20 -12.46 15.78
N ALA A 163 -20.11 -13.08 16.54
CA ALA A 163 -20.06 -13.10 18.00
C ALA A 163 -18.88 -13.93 18.51
N ASP A 164 -18.62 -15.09 17.89
CA ASP A 164 -17.49 -15.97 18.24
C ASP A 164 -16.15 -15.36 17.86
N HIS A 165 -16.12 -14.55 16.78
CA HIS A 165 -14.96 -13.75 16.40
C HIS A 165 -14.63 -12.71 17.47
N PHE A 166 -15.65 -12.03 18.01
CA PHE A 166 -15.43 -11.00 19.03
C PHE A 166 -15.06 -11.61 20.38
N ALA A 167 -15.72 -12.71 20.79
CA ALA A 167 -15.41 -13.44 22.01
C ALA A 167 -13.99 -14.02 22.01
N SER A 168 -13.56 -14.59 20.87
CA SER A 168 -12.18 -15.08 20.72
C SER A 168 -11.16 -13.95 20.77
N ALA A 169 -11.51 -12.76 20.26
CA ALA A 169 -10.63 -11.59 20.25
C ALA A 169 -10.43 -11.04 21.65
N LEU A 170 -11.52 -10.96 22.41
CA LEU A 170 -11.51 -10.50 23.80
C LEU A 170 -10.74 -11.46 24.71
N ARG A 171 -10.89 -12.78 24.54
CA ARG A 171 -10.10 -13.77 25.31
C ARG A 171 -8.60 -13.68 25.00
N LEU A 172 -8.25 -13.45 23.74
CA LEU A 172 -6.86 -13.21 23.34
C LEU A 172 -6.32 -11.90 23.94
N PHE A 173 -7.16 -10.86 23.97
CA PHE A 173 -6.83 -9.55 24.54
C PHE A 173 -6.61 -9.61 26.06
N ASP A 174 -7.49 -10.29 26.80
CA ASP A 174 -7.33 -10.55 28.25
C ASP A 174 -6.04 -11.33 28.54
N SER A 175 -5.67 -12.28 27.67
CA SER A 175 -4.42 -13.04 27.80
C SER A 175 -3.16 -12.19 27.56
N LEU A 176 -3.28 -11.09 26.80
CA LEU A 176 -2.19 -10.18 26.42
C LEU A 176 -2.09 -8.93 27.30
N GLY A 177 -3.15 -8.61 28.05
CA GLY A 177 -3.29 -7.45 28.96
C GLY A 177 -2.67 -7.64 30.35
N LYS A 178 -1.47 -8.23 30.46
CA LYS A 178 -0.69 -8.25 31.71
C LYS A 178 0.09 -6.94 31.93
N ASP A 179 -0.60 -5.80 31.88
CA ASP A 179 -0.20 -4.60 32.62
C ASP A 179 -1.30 -4.29 33.64
N LYS A 180 -1.26 -5.08 34.71
CA LYS A 180 -2.26 -5.20 35.78
C LYS A 180 -2.71 -3.88 36.42
N GLN A 181 -1.91 -2.81 36.38
CA GLN A 181 -2.18 -1.63 37.23
C GLN A 181 -3.25 -0.68 36.67
N ARG A 182 -3.38 -0.52 35.35
CA ARG A 182 -4.44 0.35 34.79
C ARG A 182 -5.82 -0.28 34.84
N LEU A 183 -5.90 -1.60 34.70
CA LEU A 183 -7.18 -2.33 34.75
C LEU A 183 -7.76 -2.39 36.17
N ILE A 184 -6.91 -2.40 37.21
CA ILE A 184 -7.34 -2.34 38.61
C ILE A 184 -7.97 -0.97 38.93
N ALA A 185 -7.40 0.12 38.41
CA ALA A 185 -7.95 1.47 38.60
C ALA A 185 -9.35 1.62 37.95
N THR A 186 -9.54 1.11 36.73
CA THR A 186 -10.86 1.16 36.06
C THR A 186 -11.88 0.23 36.73
N ARG A 187 -11.43 -0.90 37.30
CA ARG A 187 -12.31 -1.85 38.02
C ARG A 187 -12.68 -1.38 39.43
N ALA A 188 -11.86 -0.55 40.07
CA ALA A 188 -12.19 0.13 41.31
C ALA A 188 -13.23 1.24 41.07
N MET A 189 -13.04 2.04 40.01
CA MET A 189 -13.99 3.10 39.62
C MET A 189 -15.38 2.58 39.26
N LEU A 190 -15.49 1.42 38.59
CA LEU A 190 -16.77 0.82 38.23
C LEU A 190 -17.48 0.09 39.38
N LYS A 191 -16.80 -0.14 40.51
CA LYS A 191 -17.37 -0.82 41.69
C LYS A 191 -17.90 0.14 42.75
N THR A 192 -17.36 1.36 42.84
CA THR A 192 -17.76 2.33 43.87
C THR A 192 -18.87 3.27 43.41
N GLY A 193 -19.19 3.34 42.12
CA GLY A 193 -20.36 4.10 41.62
C GLY A 193 -20.30 5.61 41.87
N GLU A 194 -19.16 6.16 42.25
CA GLU A 194 -18.98 7.61 42.41
C GLU A 194 -18.46 8.22 41.10
N ALA A 195 -19.33 8.99 40.45
CA ALA A 195 -18.94 9.91 39.40
C ALA A 195 -18.23 11.12 40.03
N LEU A 196 -17.12 11.55 39.44
CA LEU A 196 -16.41 12.77 39.82
C LEU A 196 -17.34 13.99 39.74
N ALA A 197 -17.53 14.64 40.90
CA ALA A 197 -17.49 16.09 41.00
C ALA A 197 -16.04 16.52 41.24
#